data_AF-A0A1B3ZI31-F1
#
_entry.id   AF-A0A1B3ZI31-F1
#
_cell.length_a   1.000
_cell.length_b   1.000
_cell.length_c   1.000
_cell.angle_alpha   90.00
_cell.angle_beta   90.00
_cell.angle_gamma   90.00
#
_symmetry.space_group_name_H-M   'P 1'
#
loop_
_entity.id
_entity.type
_entity.pdbx_description
1 polymer ?
#
loop_
_entity_poly.entity_id
_entity_poly.type
_entity_poly.pdbx_seq_one_letter_code
_entity_poly.pdbx_strand_id
1 'polypeptide(L)'
;MFHQADLFDAMGAEQNIASESLNLPALIERIADFSPRPRYTFMVLNLIAKAAGGNSGSAGPYVIADDQSRIPLRDWLCDSLVPMAKRDARRLIIVDEVTASLAEQNALPDDAEEAARMIDHEVRTRVRRSGRCNVSRAVSDLVRAGLVRRHYQGYRVDHHNRGAQREAVYTITEAAACALGSQRA
;
A
#
# COMPACT_ATOMS: atom_id res chain seq x y z
N MET A 1 -34.77 34.65 20.17
CA MET A 1 -33.82 33.63 20.66
C MET A 1 -33.42 32.78 19.48
N PHE A 2 -32.17 32.88 19.01
CA PHE A 2 -31.65 31.97 18.00
C PHE A 2 -31.09 30.75 18.71
N HIS A 3 -31.78 29.61 18.62
CA HIS A 3 -31.24 28.33 19.06
C HIS A 3 -30.28 27.84 17.96
N GLN A 4 -28.99 28.08 18.17
CA GLN A 4 -27.95 27.41 17.40
C GLN A 4 -27.81 26.02 18.04
N ALA A 5 -28.24 24.97 17.33
CA ALA A 5 -27.95 23.62 17.74
C ALA A 5 -26.43 23.45 17.78
N ASP A 6 -25.93 22.89 18.89
CA ASP A 6 -24.50 22.67 19.10
C ASP A 6 -23.94 21.75 18.00
N LEU A 7 -23.24 22.36 17.04
CA LEU A 7 -22.53 21.68 15.96
C LEU A 7 -21.50 20.66 16.49
N PHE A 8 -21.13 20.78 17.76
CA PHE A 8 -20.21 19.90 18.47
C PHE A 8 -20.86 18.64 19.06
N ASP A 9 -22.19 18.60 19.20
CA ASP A 9 -22.90 17.42 19.75
C ASP A 9 -23.05 16.31 18.68
N ALA A 10 -23.14 16.71 17.40
CA ALA A 10 -23.12 15.79 16.27
C ALA A 10 -21.79 15.02 16.14
N MET A 11 -20.66 15.65 16.52
CA MET A 11 -19.35 15.00 16.49
C MET A 11 -19.17 13.91 17.56
N GLY A 12 -19.97 13.94 18.64
CA GLY A 12 -20.00 12.89 19.65
C GLY A 12 -20.86 11.69 19.22
N ALA A 13 -21.94 11.94 18.47
CA ALA A 13 -22.82 10.89 17.95
C ALA A 13 -22.15 10.03 16.85
N GLU A 14 -21.33 10.62 15.98
CA GLU A 14 -20.59 9.85 14.95
C GLU A 14 -19.53 8.91 15.54
N GLN A 15 -19.01 9.22 16.74
CA GLN A 15 -18.04 8.37 17.43
C GLN A 15 -18.70 7.14 18.10
N ASN A 16 -20.02 7.15 18.30
CA ASN A 16 -20.77 6.07 18.95
C ASN A 16 -21.18 4.93 17.99
N ILE A 17 -20.91 5.05 16.69
CA ILE A 17 -20.98 3.92 15.72
C ILE A 17 -19.72 3.03 15.86
N ALA A 18 -18.75 3.41 16.69
CA ALA A 18 -17.64 2.58 17.07
C ALA A 18 -18.11 1.48 18.04
N SER A 19 -18.60 0.36 17.50
CA SER A 19 -18.40 -1.03 17.98
C SER A 19 -19.34 -2.03 17.29
N GLU A 20 -19.76 -1.78 16.05
CA GLU A 20 -20.12 -2.91 15.20
C GLU A 20 -18.81 -3.66 14.94
N SER A 21 -18.65 -4.84 15.55
CA SER A 21 -17.44 -5.64 15.44
C SER A 21 -17.13 -5.87 13.96
N LEU A 22 -16.18 -5.10 13.42
CA LEU A 22 -15.79 -5.20 12.02
C LEU A 22 -15.19 -6.60 11.84
N ASN A 23 -15.95 -7.49 11.21
CA ASN A 23 -15.47 -8.82 10.83
C ASN A 23 -14.86 -8.78 9.43
N LEU A 24 -14.24 -9.88 8.99
CA LEU A 24 -13.56 -9.91 7.70
C LEU A 24 -14.48 -9.61 6.50
N PRO A 25 -15.70 -10.19 6.39
CA PRO A 25 -16.64 -9.83 5.33
C PRO A 25 -16.99 -8.34 5.31
N ALA A 26 -17.35 -7.77 6.46
CA ALA A 26 -17.70 -6.35 6.58
C ALA A 26 -16.51 -5.43 6.26
N LEU A 27 -15.29 -5.86 6.57
CA LEU A 27 -14.07 -5.14 6.17
C LEU A 27 -13.90 -5.16 4.65
N ILE A 28 -14.14 -6.29 3.98
CA ILE A 28 -14.04 -6.40 2.52
C ILE A 28 -15.11 -5.55 1.83
N GLU A 29 -16.35 -5.58 2.33
CA GLU A 29 -17.46 -4.74 1.85
C GLU A 29 -17.11 -3.26 1.99
N ARG A 30 -16.65 -2.84 3.17
CA ARG A 30 -16.19 -1.47 3.39
C ARG A 30 -15.06 -1.07 2.45
N ILE A 31 -14.13 -1.98 2.12
CA ILE A 31 -13.09 -1.67 1.13
C ILE A 31 -13.69 -1.51 -0.28
N ALA A 32 -14.70 -2.30 -0.64
CA ALA A 32 -15.37 -2.24 -1.94
C ALA A 32 -16.12 -0.92 -2.15
N ASP A 33 -16.69 -0.33 -1.10
CA ASP A 33 -17.38 0.97 -1.18
C ASP A 33 -16.44 2.13 -1.52
N PHE A 34 -15.16 2.05 -1.11
CA PHE A 34 -14.20 3.14 -1.25
C PHE A 34 -13.16 2.91 -2.34
N SER A 35 -13.00 1.69 -2.83
CA SER A 35 -11.95 1.34 -3.79
C SER A 35 -12.50 0.60 -5.01
N PRO A 36 -12.21 1.04 -6.24
CA PRO A 36 -12.56 0.29 -7.45
C PRO A 36 -11.74 -1.00 -7.62
N ARG A 37 -10.79 -1.27 -6.72
CA ARG A 37 -9.91 -2.44 -6.73
C ARG A 37 -9.85 -3.09 -5.35
N PRO A 38 -10.97 -3.61 -4.82
CA PRO A 38 -11.07 -4.03 -3.43
C PRO A 38 -10.06 -5.12 -3.05
N ARG A 39 -9.80 -6.07 -3.95
CA ARG A 39 -8.80 -7.13 -3.74
C ARG A 39 -7.39 -6.56 -3.55
N TYR A 40 -6.97 -5.64 -4.41
CA TYR A 40 -5.67 -5.01 -4.34
C TYR A 40 -5.53 -4.17 -3.05
N THR A 41 -6.57 -3.40 -2.72
CA THR A 41 -6.60 -2.54 -1.54
C THR A 41 -6.58 -3.36 -0.25
N PHE A 42 -7.30 -4.47 -0.19
CA PHE A 42 -7.25 -5.43 0.90
C PHE A 42 -5.86 -6.09 1.05
N MET A 43 -5.20 -6.41 -0.05
CA MET A 43 -3.81 -6.92 -0.01
C MET A 43 -2.83 -5.89 0.55
N VAL A 44 -2.95 -4.62 0.13
CA VAL A 44 -2.14 -3.52 0.67
C VAL A 44 -2.35 -3.41 2.19
N LEU A 45 -3.60 -3.50 2.66
CA LEU A 45 -3.91 -3.49 4.09
C LEU A 45 -3.22 -4.64 4.84
N ASN A 46 -3.28 -5.87 4.30
CA ASN A 46 -2.61 -7.03 4.88
C ASN A 46 -1.08 -6.86 4.97
N LEU A 47 -0.47 -6.28 3.93
CA LEU A 47 0.97 -6.01 3.94
C LEU A 47 1.36 -4.94 4.96
N ILE A 48 0.54 -3.89 5.11
CA ILE A 48 0.72 -2.90 6.18
C ILE A 48 0.61 -3.58 7.55
N ALA A 49 -0.35 -4.50 7.72
CA ALA A 49 -0.52 -5.23 8.99
C ALA A 49 0.66 -6.13 9.30
N LYS A 50 1.21 -6.78 8.28
CA LYS A 50 2.44 -7.57 8.40
C LYS A 50 3.63 -6.69 8.80
N ALA A 51 3.80 -5.53 8.16
CA ALA A 51 4.89 -4.60 8.47
C ALA A 51 4.76 -3.95 9.86
N ALA A 52 3.53 -3.81 10.38
CA ALA A 52 3.25 -3.25 11.71
C ALA A 52 3.50 -4.24 12.87
N GLY A 53 3.96 -5.46 12.61
CA GLY A 53 4.17 -6.48 13.66
C GLY A 53 2.91 -7.30 14.00
N GLY A 54 1.86 -7.22 13.19
CA GLY A 54 0.57 -7.88 13.43
C GLY A 54 -0.43 -7.00 14.17
N ASN A 55 -1.68 -7.01 13.67
CA ASN A 55 -2.99 -6.62 14.25
C ASN A 55 -3.11 -5.53 15.34
N SER A 56 -2.12 -4.68 15.57
CA SER A 56 -2.22 -3.37 16.20
C SER A 56 -0.83 -2.75 16.22
N GLY A 57 -0.57 -1.82 15.31
CA GLY A 57 0.74 -1.21 15.22
C GLY A 57 0.87 -0.16 14.12
N SER A 58 1.98 0.55 14.17
CA SER A 58 2.41 1.46 13.11
C SER A 58 3.45 0.76 12.24
N ALA A 59 3.20 0.70 10.94
CA ALA A 59 4.17 0.29 9.94
C ALA A 59 4.96 1.51 9.47
N GLY A 60 6.29 1.42 9.51
CA GLY A 60 7.20 2.41 8.94
C GLY A 60 7.97 3.24 9.97
N PRO A 61 8.77 4.21 9.52
CA PRO A 61 8.95 4.61 8.11
C PRO A 61 9.74 3.60 7.27
N TYR A 62 10.50 2.72 7.92
CA TYR A 62 11.30 1.68 7.28
C TYR A 62 10.83 0.29 7.71
N VAL A 63 10.99 -0.67 6.81
CA VAL A 63 10.87 -2.10 7.09
C VAL A 63 12.28 -2.69 7.05
N ILE A 64 12.59 -3.56 8.02
CA ILE A 64 13.84 -4.30 8.05
C ILE A 64 13.66 -5.55 7.18
N ALA A 65 14.44 -5.67 6.10
CA ALA A 65 14.45 -6.86 5.27
C ALA A 65 15.32 -7.97 5.88
N ASP A 66 15.24 -9.17 5.31
CA ASP A 66 15.96 -10.35 5.81
C ASP A 66 17.50 -10.16 5.79
N ASP A 67 17.99 -9.33 4.88
CA ASP A 67 19.40 -8.92 4.77
C ASP A 67 19.78 -7.76 5.72
N GLN A 68 18.92 -7.43 6.68
CA GLN A 68 19.02 -6.29 7.60
C GLN A 68 19.03 -4.91 6.94
N SER A 69 18.77 -4.82 5.63
CA SER A 69 18.64 -3.52 4.97
C SER A 69 17.37 -2.80 5.41
N ARG A 70 17.47 -1.46 5.51
CA ARG A 70 16.33 -0.59 5.81
C ARG A 70 15.69 -0.15 4.50
N ILE A 71 14.51 -0.69 4.22
CA ILE A 71 13.75 -0.36 3.00
C ILE A 71 12.63 0.60 3.38
N PRO A 72 12.46 1.75 2.67
CA PRO A 72 11.31 2.61 2.89
C PRO A 72 10.00 1.83 2.75
N LEU A 73 9.04 2.05 3.65
CA LEU A 73 7.80 1.27 3.70
C LEU A 73 7.06 1.25 2.36
N ARG A 74 7.02 2.40 1.66
CA ARG A 74 6.35 2.51 0.36
C ARG A 74 7.01 1.62 -0.69
N ASP A 75 8.33 1.53 -0.67
CA ASP A 75 9.13 0.76 -1.61
C ASP A 75 8.96 -0.72 -1.32
N TRP A 76 9.03 -1.10 -0.03
CA TRP A 76 8.73 -2.45 0.42
C TRP A 76 7.32 -2.91 0.05
N LEU A 77 6.30 -2.05 0.17
CA LEU A 77 4.93 -2.35 -0.25
C LEU A 77 4.83 -2.59 -1.76
N CYS A 78 5.51 -1.76 -2.57
CA CYS A 78 5.54 -1.97 -4.02
C CYS A 78 6.16 -3.32 -4.36
N ASP A 79 7.26 -3.66 -3.69
CA ASP A 79 8.05 -4.86 -3.92
C ASP A 79 7.30 -6.13 -3.54
N SER A 80 6.65 -6.09 -2.38
CA SER A 80 5.86 -7.20 -1.85
C SER A 80 4.67 -7.56 -2.74
N LEU A 81 4.19 -6.61 -3.55
CA LEU A 81 3.09 -6.82 -4.48
C LEU A 81 3.56 -7.35 -5.85
N VAL A 82 4.86 -7.28 -6.17
CA VAL A 82 5.40 -7.74 -7.47
C VAL A 82 5.22 -9.24 -7.72
N PRO A 83 5.51 -10.16 -6.76
CA PRO A 83 5.34 -11.59 -6.99
C PRO A 83 3.91 -11.98 -7.35
N MET A 84 2.92 -11.23 -6.84
CA MET A 84 1.51 -11.48 -7.10
C MET A 84 1.08 -11.00 -8.49
N ALA A 85 1.81 -10.06 -9.08
CA ALA A 85 1.63 -9.64 -10.46
C ALA A 85 2.20 -10.64 -11.49
N LYS A 86 2.92 -11.70 -11.08
CA LYS A 86 3.48 -12.71 -12.00
C LYS A 86 2.43 -13.40 -12.89
N ARG A 87 1.17 -13.44 -12.46
CA ARG A 87 0.04 -13.99 -13.25
C ARG A 87 -0.90 -12.90 -13.79
N ASP A 88 -0.58 -11.63 -13.57
CA ASP A 88 -1.41 -10.51 -14.02
C ASP A 88 -1.14 -10.28 -15.51
N ALA A 89 -2.18 -10.27 -16.34
CA ALA A 89 -2.10 -10.02 -17.78
C ALA A 89 -1.32 -8.73 -18.09
N ARG A 90 -1.39 -7.75 -17.19
CA ARG A 90 -0.62 -6.50 -17.32
C ARG A 90 0.89 -6.69 -17.20
N ARG A 91 1.36 -7.64 -16.37
CA ARG A 91 2.80 -7.91 -16.27
C ARG A 91 3.30 -8.62 -17.52
N LEU A 92 2.52 -9.53 -18.10
CA LEU A 92 2.88 -10.18 -19.37
C LEU A 92 3.09 -9.13 -20.47
N ILE A 93 2.17 -8.16 -20.59
CA ILE A 93 2.33 -7.02 -21.51
C ILE A 93 3.63 -6.24 -21.23
N ILE A 94 3.93 -5.94 -19.97
CA ILE A 94 5.18 -5.23 -19.61
C ILE A 94 6.42 -6.08 -19.93
N VAL A 95 6.37 -7.39 -19.74
CA VAL A 95 7.46 -8.31 -20.10
C VAL A 95 7.70 -8.27 -21.59
N ASP A 96 6.65 -8.35 -22.40
CA ASP A 96 6.74 -8.29 -23.86
C ASP A 96 7.30 -6.94 -24.32
N GLU A 97 6.81 -5.82 -23.76
CA GLU A 97 7.32 -4.47 -24.05
C GLU A 97 8.78 -4.28 -23.65
N VAL A 98 9.20 -4.81 -22.49
CA VAL A 98 10.59 -4.73 -22.03
C VAL A 98 11.50 -5.56 -22.91
N THR A 99 11.07 -6.77 -23.26
CA THR A 99 11.86 -7.67 -24.11
C THR A 99 12.04 -7.07 -25.50
N ALA A 100 10.97 -6.56 -26.11
CA ALA A 100 11.04 -5.87 -27.40
C ALA A 100 11.96 -4.64 -27.34
N SER A 101 11.83 -3.81 -26.30
CA SER A 101 12.66 -2.62 -26.11
C SER A 101 14.15 -2.95 -25.93
N LEU A 102 14.50 -4.01 -25.20
CA LEU A 102 15.90 -4.41 -24.99
C LEU A 102 16.51 -5.06 -26.24
N ALA A 103 15.69 -5.79 -27.01
CA ALA A 103 16.09 -6.35 -28.30
C ALA A 103 16.36 -5.24 -29.34
N GLU A 104 15.48 -4.23 -29.44
CA GLU A 104 15.67 -3.07 -30.32
C GLU A 104 16.97 -2.30 -30.02
N GLN A 105 17.37 -2.27 -28.75
CA GLN A 105 18.58 -1.60 -28.27
C GLN A 105 19.85 -2.48 -28.38
N ASN A 106 19.73 -3.74 -28.85
CA ASN A 106 20.80 -4.74 -28.80
C ASN A 106 21.45 -4.87 -27.40
N ALA A 107 20.64 -4.72 -26.35
CA ALA A 107 21.10 -4.70 -24.96
C ALA A 107 20.93 -6.06 -24.25
N LEU A 108 20.33 -7.05 -24.92
CA LEU A 108 20.16 -8.39 -24.39
C LEU A 108 21.48 -9.17 -24.48
N PRO A 109 21.97 -9.77 -23.37
CA PRO A 109 23.09 -10.70 -23.37
C PRO A 109 22.80 -11.96 -24.20
N ASP A 110 23.86 -12.58 -24.74
CA ASP A 110 23.77 -13.88 -25.42
C ASP A 110 23.44 -15.04 -24.47
N ASP A 111 23.80 -14.91 -23.18
CA ASP A 111 23.40 -15.86 -22.15
C ASP A 111 21.91 -15.70 -21.81
N ALA A 112 21.15 -16.76 -22.04
CA ALA A 112 19.71 -16.81 -21.78
C ALA A 112 19.38 -16.59 -20.29
N GLU A 113 20.21 -17.05 -19.35
CA GLU A 113 19.94 -16.84 -17.92
C GLU A 113 20.22 -15.39 -17.49
N GLU A 114 21.27 -14.78 -18.02
CA GLU A 114 21.57 -13.37 -17.78
C GLU A 114 20.56 -12.42 -18.44
N ALA A 115 20.12 -12.74 -19.66
CA ALA A 115 19.04 -12.03 -20.34
C ALA A 115 17.73 -12.10 -19.53
N ALA A 116 17.36 -13.28 -19.02
CA ALA A 116 16.17 -13.43 -18.19
C ALA A 116 16.25 -12.62 -16.89
N ARG A 117 17.43 -12.58 -16.24
CA ARG A 117 17.66 -11.76 -15.04
C ARG A 117 17.55 -10.27 -15.32
N MET A 118 18.10 -9.81 -16.45
CA MET A 118 18.02 -8.41 -16.87
C MET A 118 16.58 -8.00 -17.18
N ILE A 119 15.83 -8.82 -17.91
CA ILE A 119 14.42 -8.58 -18.21
C ILE A 119 13.60 -8.54 -16.92
N ASP A 120 13.78 -9.49 -15.98
CA ASP A 120 13.06 -9.45 -14.70
C ASP A 120 13.39 -8.20 -13.89
N HIS A 121 14.65 -7.76 -13.89
CA HIS A 121 15.06 -6.53 -13.22
C HIS A 121 14.37 -5.29 -13.82
N GLU A 122 14.37 -5.15 -15.14
CA GLU A 122 13.78 -4.00 -15.83
C GLU A 122 12.24 -3.99 -15.71
N VAL A 123 11.60 -5.17 -15.83
CA VAL A 123 10.16 -5.35 -15.55
C VAL A 123 9.84 -4.97 -14.11
N ARG A 124 10.66 -5.41 -13.13
CA ARG A 124 10.51 -5.02 -11.72
C ARG A 124 10.62 -3.51 -11.56
N THR A 125 11.55 -2.84 -12.24
CA THR A 125 11.70 -1.38 -12.19
C THR A 125 10.47 -0.65 -12.75
N ARG A 126 9.96 -1.06 -13.91
CA ARG A 126 8.76 -0.46 -14.52
C ARG A 126 7.49 -0.72 -13.68
N VAL A 127 7.35 -1.93 -13.14
CA VAL A 127 6.26 -2.29 -12.23
C VAL A 127 6.36 -1.49 -10.93
N ARG A 128 7.54 -1.33 -10.33
CA ARG A 128 7.76 -0.49 -9.13
C ARG A 128 7.37 0.97 -9.38
N ARG A 129 7.77 1.54 -10.52
CA ARG A 129 7.45 2.93 -10.88
C ARG A 129 5.94 3.16 -10.96
N SER A 130 5.20 2.24 -11.59
CA SER A 130 3.73 2.27 -11.62
C SER A 130 3.08 1.89 -10.28
N GLY A 131 3.76 1.03 -9.50
CA GLY A 131 3.35 0.52 -8.21
C GLY A 131 3.22 1.60 -7.15
N ARG A 132 4.13 2.59 -7.13
CA ARG A 132 4.07 3.71 -6.17
C ARG A 132 2.75 4.47 -6.23
N CYS A 133 2.26 4.76 -7.43
CA CYS A 133 0.98 5.45 -7.63
C CYS A 133 -0.21 4.57 -7.21
N ASN A 134 -0.17 3.27 -7.54
CA ASN A 134 -1.22 2.32 -7.16
C ASN A 134 -1.30 2.11 -5.65
N VAL A 135 -0.16 1.91 -4.98
CA VAL A 135 -0.07 1.82 -3.52
C VAL A 135 -0.57 3.11 -2.88
N SER A 136 -0.15 4.28 -3.39
CA SER A 136 -0.61 5.57 -2.85
C SER A 136 -2.12 5.76 -2.95
N ARG A 137 -2.73 5.31 -4.06
CA ARG A 137 -4.17 5.36 -4.26
C ARG A 137 -4.89 4.39 -3.31
N ALA A 138 -4.44 3.13 -3.25
CA ALA A 138 -5.01 2.13 -2.33
C ALA A 138 -4.92 2.58 -0.86
N VAL A 139 -3.78 3.12 -0.43
CA VAL A 139 -3.64 3.70 0.92
C VAL A 139 -4.60 4.87 1.14
N SER A 140 -4.82 5.70 0.12
CA SER A 140 -5.78 6.80 0.23
C SER A 140 -7.22 6.29 0.37
N ASP A 141 -7.58 5.22 -0.35
CA ASP A 141 -8.87 4.55 -0.20
C ASP A 141 -9.02 3.93 1.21
N LEU A 142 -7.97 3.28 1.74
CA LEU A 142 -7.94 2.73 3.11
C LEU A 142 -8.09 3.81 4.19
N VAL A 143 -7.50 5.00 3.96
CA VAL A 143 -7.66 6.15 4.86
C VAL A 143 -9.09 6.68 4.82
N ARG A 144 -9.70 6.78 3.63
CA ARG A 144 -11.10 7.20 3.49
C ARG A 144 -12.07 6.20 4.11
N ALA A 145 -11.79 4.90 3.98
CA ALA A 145 -12.53 3.82 4.62
C ALA A 145 -12.34 3.75 6.15
N GLY A 146 -11.49 4.61 6.73
CA GLY A 146 -11.22 4.64 8.16
C GLY A 146 -10.44 3.45 8.69
N LEU A 147 -9.77 2.67 7.82
CA LEU A 147 -9.04 1.45 8.20
C LEU A 147 -7.56 1.71 8.52
N VAL A 148 -7.01 2.81 7.99
CA VAL A 148 -5.60 3.20 8.16
C VAL A 148 -5.51 4.70 8.46
N ARG A 149 -4.61 5.08 9.35
CA ARG A 149 -4.17 6.47 9.56
C ARG A 149 -2.79 6.67 8.95
N ARG A 150 -2.60 7.77 8.22
CA ARG A 150 -1.32 8.12 7.57
C ARG A 150 -0.69 9.30 8.29
N HIS A 151 0.55 9.13 8.72
CA HIS A 151 1.42 10.21 9.17
C HIS A 151 2.76 10.14 8.44
N TYR A 152 3.61 11.13 8.67
CA TYR A 152 4.88 11.28 7.96
C TYR A 152 5.99 11.61 8.95
N GLN A 153 7.06 10.81 8.94
CA GLN A 153 8.23 10.97 9.80
C GLN A 153 9.45 11.40 8.97
N GLY A 154 10.35 12.19 9.57
CA GLY A 154 11.55 12.71 8.90
C GLY A 154 11.61 14.23 8.88
N TYR A 155 12.75 14.77 8.48
CA TYR A 155 13.04 16.20 8.48
C TYR A 155 12.49 16.87 7.22
N ARG A 156 11.82 18.03 7.36
CA ARG A 156 11.28 18.79 6.22
C ARG A 156 12.42 19.55 5.53
N VAL A 157 12.96 19.01 4.45
CA VAL A 157 13.91 19.75 3.59
C VAL A 157 13.20 20.12 2.28
N ASP A 158 13.25 21.42 1.95
CA ASP A 158 12.82 22.07 0.70
C ASP A 158 11.32 22.01 0.34
N HIS A 159 10.67 23.19 0.28
CA HIS A 159 9.40 23.38 -0.43
C HIS A 159 9.57 24.59 -1.38
N HIS A 160 9.44 24.41 -2.68
CA HIS A 160 8.18 24.83 -3.30
C HIS A 160 7.47 23.74 -4.13
N ASN A 161 8.13 22.64 -4.54
CA ASN A 161 7.50 21.57 -5.36
C ASN A 161 8.16 20.17 -5.29
N ARG A 162 9.08 19.90 -4.35
CA ARG A 162 9.63 18.55 -4.12
C ARG A 162 9.19 18.10 -2.73
N GLY A 163 8.35 17.06 -2.65
CA GLY A 163 7.83 16.55 -1.39
C GLY A 163 8.94 16.44 -0.35
N ALA A 164 8.69 16.96 0.85
CA ALA A 164 9.67 17.37 1.86
C ALA A 164 10.52 16.23 2.50
N GLN A 165 10.91 15.23 1.72
CA GLN A 165 11.65 14.00 2.09
C GLN A 165 11.12 13.29 3.35
N ARG A 166 9.82 13.44 3.64
CA ARG A 166 9.19 12.75 4.76
C ARG A 166 8.75 11.37 4.31
N GLU A 167 9.13 10.37 5.09
CA GLU A 167 8.75 9.00 4.87
C GLU A 167 7.36 8.72 5.46
N ALA A 168 6.58 7.91 4.75
CA ALA A 168 5.22 7.58 5.15
C ALA A 168 5.23 6.53 6.26
N VAL A 169 4.39 6.74 7.26
CA VAL A 169 4.09 5.80 8.33
C VAL A 169 2.59 5.56 8.35
N TYR A 170 2.19 4.29 8.42
CA TYR A 170 0.80 3.87 8.38
C TYR A 170 0.42 3.14 9.66
N THR A 171 -0.63 3.61 10.33
CA THR A 171 -1.15 2.98 11.55
C THR A 171 -2.48 2.34 11.24
N ILE A 172 -2.63 1.06 11.57
CA ILE A 172 -3.91 0.36 11.38
C ILE A 172 -4.83 0.69 12.56
N THR A 173 -6.10 0.96 12.27
CA THR A 173 -7.11 1.19 13.32
C THR A 173 -7.47 -0.11 14.02
N GLU A 174 -7.80 -0.05 15.30
CA GLU A 174 -8.21 -1.21 16.11
C GLU A 174 -9.29 -2.06 15.44
N ALA A 175 -10.34 -1.44 14.87
CA ALA A 175 -11.40 -2.16 14.15
C ALA A 175 -10.87 -3.03 12.99
N ALA A 176 -10.00 -2.45 12.14
CA ALA A 176 -9.36 -3.19 11.05
C ALA A 176 -8.40 -4.27 11.57
N ALA A 177 -7.72 -3.98 12.66
CA ALA A 177 -6.78 -4.87 13.32
C ALA A 177 -7.49 -6.12 13.90
N CYS A 178 -8.61 -5.93 14.60
CA CYS A 178 -9.48 -7.00 15.08
C CYS A 178 -10.02 -7.86 13.93
N ALA A 179 -10.52 -7.24 12.87
CA ALA A 179 -11.05 -7.92 11.68
C ALA A 179 -10.00 -8.85 11.03
N LEU A 180 -8.74 -8.41 10.94
CA LEU A 180 -7.63 -9.18 10.40
C LEU A 180 -7.14 -10.27 11.38
N GLY A 181 -7.19 -9.99 12.69
CA GLY A 181 -6.81 -10.92 13.75
C GLY A 181 -7.73 -12.13 13.86
N SER A 182 -9.04 -11.95 13.64
CA SER A 182 -10.03 -13.04 13.60
C SER A 182 -9.78 -14.09 12.50
N GLN A 183 -8.87 -13.83 11.55
CA GLN A 183 -8.51 -14.79 10.49
C GLN A 183 -7.40 -15.78 10.90
N ARG A 184 -6.80 -15.62 12.09
CA ARG A 184 -5.67 -16.43 12.58
C ARG A 184 -5.96 -17.22 13.86
N ALA A 185 -7.20 -17.17 14.36
CA ALA A 185 -7.67 -17.95 15.51
C ALA A 185 -8.34 -19.25 15.06
#